data_AF-A0A970K1D2-F1
#
_entry.id   AF-A0A970K1D2-F1
#
_cell.length_a   1.000
_cell.length_b   1.000
_cell.length_c   1.000
_cell.angle_alpha   90.00
_cell.angle_beta   90.00
_cell.angle_gamma   90.00
#
_symmetry.space_group_name_H-M   'P 1'
#
loop_
_entity.id
_entity.type
_entity.pdbx_description
1 polymer ?
#
loop_
_entity_poly.entity_id
_entity_poly.type
_entity_poly.pdbx_seq_one_letter_code
_entity_poly.pdbx_strand_id
1 'polypeptide(L)'
;MLLYHDLSDRMELLPPDLFTQDIHCLYSPDLAYIAGDAYPDKDGYRQIFLYHAENMKHEQLLRAWSDPIASRDHRCDLHNRWRPDGKKLSFDSTHEGFRGVYLADLALSLDRLR
;
A
#
# COMPACT_ATOMS: atom_id res chain seq x y z
N MET A 1 2.79 1.96 -14.69
CA MET A 1 3.79 2.42 -13.70
C MET A 1 5.19 2.19 -14.25
N LEU A 2 6.15 3.07 -13.94
CA LEU A 2 7.55 2.89 -14.32
C LEU A 2 8.35 2.45 -13.09
N LEU A 3 9.11 1.36 -13.21
CA LEU A 3 10.06 0.93 -12.20
C LEU A 3 11.45 1.44 -12.59
N TYR A 4 12.01 2.29 -11.74
CA TYR A 4 13.36 2.80 -11.90
C TYR A 4 14.33 1.97 -11.07
N HIS A 5 15.44 1.58 -11.68
CA HIS A 5 16.53 0.91 -10.98
C HIS A 5 17.53 1.97 -10.54
N ASP A 6 17.61 2.19 -9.23
CA ASP A 6 18.47 3.22 -8.65
C ASP A 6 19.94 3.03 -9.09
N LEU A 7 20.65 4.15 -9.24
CA LEU A 7 22.03 4.22 -9.72
C LEU A 7 22.25 3.63 -11.13
N SER A 8 21.19 3.54 -11.94
CA SER A 8 21.27 3.12 -13.34
C SER A 8 20.31 3.91 -14.24
N ASP A 9 20.53 3.85 -15.55
CA ASP A 9 19.59 4.40 -16.55
C ASP A 9 18.47 3.40 -16.90
N ARG A 10 18.38 2.28 -16.17
CA ARG A 10 17.43 1.22 -16.47
C ARG A 10 16.06 1.58 -15.90
N MET A 11 15.07 1.53 -16.77
CA MET A 11 13.66 1.70 -16.44
C MET A 11 12.84 0.59 -17.08
N GLU A 12 11.84 0.11 -16.35
CA GLU A 12 10.89 -0.89 -16.83
C GLU A 12 9.47 -0.34 -16.82
N LEU A 13 8.73 -0.59 -17.90
CA LEU A 13 7.30 -0.37 -17.92
C LEU A 13 6.60 -1.61 -17.36
N LEU A 14 5.97 -1.45 -16.20
CA LEU A 14 5.14 -2.50 -15.60
C LEU A 14 3.77 -2.56 -16.29
N PRO A 15 3.10 -3.74 -16.28
CA PRO A 15 1.80 -3.92 -16.91
C PRO A 15 0.79 -2.82 -16.52
N PRO A 16 0.06 -2.22 -17.48
CA PRO A 16 -0.82 -1.08 -17.20
C PRO A 16 -1.97 -1.38 -16.23
N ASP A 17 -2.41 -2.62 -16.18
CA ASP A 17 -3.51 -3.14 -15.36
C ASP A 17 -3.09 -3.48 -13.92
N LEU A 18 -1.78 -3.51 -13.64
CA LEU A 18 -1.24 -3.84 -12.33
C LEU A 18 -1.45 -2.73 -11.28
N PHE A 19 -1.48 -1.48 -11.73
CA PHE A 19 -1.73 -0.30 -10.91
C PHE A 19 -2.86 0.51 -11.54
N THR A 20 -4.08 0.24 -11.11
CA THR A 20 -5.28 0.91 -11.63
C THR A 20 -5.52 2.30 -11.04
N GLN A 21 -4.73 2.68 -10.04
CA GLN A 21 -4.77 4.00 -9.39
C GLN A 21 -3.40 4.37 -8.82
N ASP A 22 -3.24 5.65 -8.48
CA ASP A 22 -2.03 6.17 -7.83
C ASP A 22 -1.88 5.61 -6.41
N ILE A 23 -0.64 5.28 -6.04
CA ILE A 23 -0.30 4.67 -4.77
C ILE A 23 1.03 5.22 -4.24
N HIS A 24 1.12 5.37 -2.93
CA HIS A 24 2.41 5.55 -2.25
C HIS A 24 3.07 4.17 -2.08
N CYS A 25 4.15 3.92 -2.83
CA CYS A 25 4.85 2.62 -2.82
C CYS A 25 6.01 2.60 -1.83
N LEU A 26 6.10 1.53 -1.05
CA LEU A 26 7.23 1.28 -0.15
C LEU A 26 7.66 -0.19 -0.21
N TYR A 27 8.96 -0.40 -0.47
CA TYR A 27 9.55 -1.73 -0.35
C TYR A 27 9.55 -2.22 1.10
N SER A 28 9.32 -3.52 1.24
CA SER A 28 9.64 -4.29 2.44
C SER A 28 11.15 -4.23 2.75
N PRO A 29 11.56 -4.49 4.01
CA PRO A 29 12.97 -4.40 4.40
C PRO A 29 13.92 -5.32 3.62
N ASP A 30 13.43 -6.46 3.14
CA ASP A 30 14.18 -7.43 2.33
C ASP A 30 13.96 -7.26 0.82
N LEU A 31 13.23 -6.22 0.41
CA LEU A 31 12.88 -5.88 -0.98
C LEU A 31 12.02 -6.94 -1.70
N ALA A 32 11.52 -7.97 -1.01
CA ALA A 32 10.74 -9.03 -1.64
C ALA A 32 9.32 -8.60 -2.00
N TYR A 33 8.79 -7.59 -1.29
CA TYR A 33 7.44 -7.07 -1.45
C TYR A 33 7.41 -5.55 -1.54
N ILE A 34 6.36 -5.02 -2.17
CA ILE A 34 5.99 -3.60 -2.19
C ILE A 34 4.61 -3.48 -1.53
N ALA A 35 4.48 -2.57 -0.58
CA ALA A 35 3.19 -2.17 -0.05
C ALA A 35 2.80 -0.81 -0.63
N GLY A 36 1.57 -0.69 -1.11
CA GLY A 36 1.05 0.50 -1.76
C GLY A 36 -0.21 1.01 -1.06
N ASP A 37 -0.22 2.24 -0.53
CA ASP A 37 -1.45 2.87 -0.04
C ASP A 37 -2.04 3.85 -1.05
N ALA A 38 -3.35 3.76 -1.24
CA ALA A 38 -4.06 4.50 -2.26
C ALA A 38 -4.90 5.67 -1.71
N TYR A 39 -5.21 6.61 -2.61
CA TYR A 39 -6.24 7.61 -2.39
C TYR A 39 -7.65 6.98 -2.35
N PRO A 40 -8.67 7.69 -1.80
CA PRO A 40 -10.02 7.17 -1.75
C PRO A 40 -10.55 6.82 -3.15
N ASP A 41 -11.17 5.65 -3.26
CA ASP A 41 -11.95 5.26 -4.42
C ASP A 41 -13.25 6.06 -4.54
N LYS A 42 -13.99 5.82 -5.63
CA LYS A 42 -15.28 6.48 -5.89
C LYS A 42 -16.33 6.27 -4.80
N ASP A 43 -16.17 5.24 -3.98
CA ASP A 43 -17.08 4.87 -2.89
C ASP A 43 -16.57 5.40 -1.53
N GLY A 44 -15.47 6.16 -1.51
CA GLY A 44 -14.88 6.78 -0.32
C GLY A 44 -13.97 5.87 0.50
N TYR A 45 -13.50 4.75 -0.05
CA TYR A 45 -12.63 3.82 0.65
C TYR A 45 -11.19 3.95 0.20
N ARG A 46 -10.27 3.86 1.15
CA ARG A 46 -8.83 3.78 0.88
C ARG A 46 -8.36 2.34 0.98
N GLN A 47 -7.36 2.01 0.19
CA GLN A 47 -6.85 0.65 0.11
C GLN A 47 -5.36 0.58 0.41
N ILE A 48 -4.94 -0.56 0.96
CA ILE A 48 -3.54 -0.98 0.94
C ILE A 48 -3.46 -2.23 0.08
N PHE A 49 -2.55 -2.21 -0.88
CA PHE A 49 -2.21 -3.36 -1.71
C PHE A 49 -0.84 -3.89 -1.32
N LEU A 50 -0.65 -5.19 -1.48
CA LEU A 50 0.62 -5.86 -1.28
C LEU A 50 0.99 -6.58 -2.58
N TYR A 51 2.19 -6.34 -3.07
CA TYR A 51 2.74 -6.91 -4.30
C TYR A 51 4.02 -7.67 -3.96
N HIS A 52 4.21 -8.84 -4.57
CA HIS A 52 5.52 -9.49 -4.64
C HIS A 52 6.36 -8.78 -5.71
N ALA A 53 7.55 -8.32 -5.36
CA ALA A 53 8.33 -7.41 -6.20
C ALA A 53 8.85 -8.04 -7.50
N GLU A 54 9.16 -9.34 -7.48
CA GLU A 54 9.72 -10.03 -8.65
C GLU A 54 8.66 -10.42 -9.70
N ASN A 55 7.57 -11.06 -9.27
CA ASN A 55 6.56 -11.62 -10.17
C ASN A 55 5.27 -10.79 -10.25
N MET A 56 5.18 -9.70 -9.48
CA MET A 56 4.04 -8.80 -9.39
C MET A 56 2.69 -9.45 -9.04
N LYS A 57 2.69 -10.69 -8.49
CA LYS A 57 1.51 -11.23 -7.79
C LYS A 57 1.13 -10.28 -6.69
N HIS A 58 -0.17 -10.03 -6.52
CA HIS A 58 -0.63 -9.03 -5.57
C HIS A 58 -2.00 -9.35 -5.00
N GLU A 59 -2.32 -8.67 -3.91
CA GLU A 59 -3.64 -8.68 -3.31
C GLU A 59 -3.98 -7.33 -2.66
N GLN A 60 -5.27 -7.09 -2.44
CA GLN A 60 -5.74 -6.00 -1.60
C GLN A 60 -5.71 -6.46 -0.14
N LEU A 61 -4.75 -5.95 0.62
CA LEU A 61 -4.57 -6.25 2.04
C LEU A 61 -5.68 -5.60 2.89
N LEU A 62 -6.06 -4.37 2.55
CA LEU A 62 -7.03 -3.58 3.30
C LEU A 62 -7.91 -2.78 2.35
N ARG A 63 -9.19 -2.63 2.70
CA ARG A 63 -10.07 -1.58 2.18
C ARG A 63 -10.86 -1.00 3.34
N ALA A 64 -10.50 0.22 3.72
CA ALA A 64 -11.01 0.90 4.90
C ALA A 64 -11.77 2.17 4.49
N TRP A 65 -12.93 2.39 5.10
CA TRP A 65 -13.67 3.63 4.88
C TRP A 65 -12.84 4.82 5.39
N SER A 66 -12.85 5.91 4.62
CA SER A 66 -12.18 7.15 4.99
C SER A 66 -13.23 8.25 5.08
N ASP A 67 -13.20 9.00 6.18
CA ASP A 67 -14.09 10.16 6.35
C ASP A 67 -13.98 11.11 5.15
N PRO A 68 -15.10 11.51 4.55
CA PRO A 68 -15.11 12.60 3.59
C PRO A 68 -14.87 13.91 4.33
N ILE A 69 -13.78 14.57 4.00
CA ILE A 69 -13.28 15.76 4.72
C ILE A 69 -13.27 16.95 3.78
N ALA A 70 -13.80 18.06 4.27
CA ALA A 70 -13.89 19.31 3.52
C ALA A 70 -12.53 20.00 3.32
N SER A 71 -11.55 19.71 4.19
CA SER A 71 -10.19 20.27 4.12
C SER A 71 -9.15 19.19 3.86
N ARG A 72 -8.22 19.49 2.96
CA ARG A 72 -7.10 18.61 2.60
C ARG A 72 -6.14 18.40 3.78
N ASP A 73 -6.04 19.36 4.70
CA ASP A 73 -5.15 19.29 5.87
C ASP A 73 -5.65 18.31 6.94
N HIS A 74 -6.94 17.98 6.91
CA HIS A 74 -7.55 17.05 7.87
C HIS A 74 -7.53 15.60 7.34
N ARG A 75 -6.78 15.37 6.26
CA ARG A 75 -6.68 14.08 5.58
C ARG A 75 -5.92 13.04 6.37
N CYS A 76 -6.54 11.87 6.45
CA CYS A 76 -5.92 10.65 6.91
C CYS A 76 -5.58 9.81 5.68
N ASP A 77 -4.38 10.01 5.13
CA ASP A 77 -3.78 9.00 4.25
C ASP A 77 -3.32 7.83 5.11
N LEU A 78 -3.28 6.62 4.55
CA LEU A 78 -2.99 5.44 5.35
C LEU A 78 -1.52 5.37 5.77
N HIS A 79 -0.61 6.02 5.01
CA HIS A 79 0.81 6.14 5.34
C HIS A 79 1.40 4.85 5.87
N ASN A 80 1.21 3.76 5.13
CA ASN A 80 1.61 2.47 5.62
C ASN A 80 3.14 2.42 5.84
N ARG A 81 3.58 1.62 6.81
CA ARG A 81 5.00 1.45 7.12
C ARG A 81 5.28 0.01 7.51
N TRP A 82 6.33 -0.55 6.92
CA TRP A 82 6.79 -1.88 7.25
C TRP A 82 7.37 -1.90 8.65
N ARG A 83 6.98 -2.92 9.42
CA ARG A 83 7.74 -3.29 10.62
C ARG A 83 9.13 -3.78 10.18
N PRO A 84 10.21 -3.50 10.95
CA PRO A 84 11.57 -3.88 10.53
C PRO A 84 11.79 -5.37 10.25
N ASP A 85 10.95 -6.26 10.80
CA ASP A 85 11.02 -7.70 10.56
C ASP A 85 10.24 -8.16 9.31
N GLY A 86 9.63 -7.24 8.55
CA GLY A 86 8.90 -7.54 7.32
C GLY A 86 7.57 -8.29 7.50
N LYS A 87 7.11 -8.51 8.73
CA LYS A 87 5.92 -9.37 8.99
C LYS A 87 4.62 -8.60 9.22
N LYS A 88 4.70 -7.28 9.39
CA LYS A 88 3.55 -6.43 9.71
C LYS A 88 3.64 -5.08 9.01
N LEU A 89 2.49 -4.46 8.80
CA LEU A 89 2.37 -3.07 8.34
C LEU A 89 1.61 -2.25 9.37
N SER A 90 2.16 -1.12 9.81
CA SER A 90 1.37 -0.10 10.50
C SER A 90 0.71 0.82 9.49
N PHE A 91 -0.46 1.39 9.83
CA PHE A 91 -1.14 2.38 9.00
C PHE A 91 -2.06 3.29 9.84
N ASP A 92 -2.27 4.51 9.38
CA ASP A 92 -3.24 5.44 9.93
C ASP A 92 -4.62 5.16 9.35
N SER A 93 -5.70 5.35 10.10
CA SER A 93 -7.05 5.28 9.54
C SER A 93 -8.09 5.98 10.41
N THR A 94 -9.22 6.36 9.80
CA THR A 94 -10.42 6.88 10.51
C THR A 94 -11.62 5.95 10.44
N HIS A 95 -11.45 4.70 9.97
CA HIS A 95 -12.56 3.78 9.69
C HIS A 95 -13.46 3.43 10.88
N GLU A 96 -13.00 3.68 12.11
CA GLU A 96 -13.79 3.49 13.34
C GLU A 96 -14.40 4.80 13.87
N GLY A 97 -14.40 5.87 13.06
CA GLY A 97 -14.93 7.20 13.42
C GLY A 97 -13.97 8.07 14.23
N PHE A 98 -12.73 7.62 14.43
CA PHE A 98 -11.64 8.41 15.02
C PHE A 98 -10.32 8.08 14.32
N ARG A 99 -9.36 9.02 14.33
CA ARG A 99 -8.02 8.76 13.78
C ARG A 99 -7.22 7.88 14.73
N GLY A 100 -6.87 6.70 14.27
CA GLY A 100 -6.03 5.73 14.98
C GLY A 100 -4.85 5.25 14.14
N VAL A 101 -3.88 4.63 14.81
CA VAL A 101 -2.78 3.89 14.18
C VAL A 101 -3.00 2.41 14.43
N TYR A 102 -3.00 1.63 13.37
CA TYR A 102 -3.33 0.21 13.37
C TYR A 102 -2.13 -0.61 12.91
N LEU A 103 -2.18 -1.91 13.18
CA LEU A 103 -1.13 -2.85 12.78
C LEU A 103 -1.76 -4.09 12.13
N ALA A 104 -1.45 -4.32 10.87
CA ALA A 104 -1.87 -5.50 10.13
C ALA A 104 -0.81 -6.61 10.22
N ASP A 105 -1.21 -7.83 10.57
CA ASP A 105 -0.39 -9.03 10.44
C ASP A 105 -0.44 -9.55 9.00
N LEU A 106 0.72 -9.85 8.43
CA LEU A 106 0.84 -10.23 7.02
C LEU A 106 1.04 -11.72 6.79
N ALA A 107 1.07 -12.57 7.84
CA ALA A 107 1.42 -13.98 7.69
C ALA A 107 0.64 -14.68 6.56
N LEU A 108 -0.69 -14.53 6.57
CA LEU A 108 -1.56 -15.13 5.56
C LEU A 108 -1.35 -14.54 4.15
N SER A 109 -1.14 -13.23 4.07
CA SER A 109 -0.91 -12.51 2.81
C SER A 109 0.41 -12.91 2.17
N LEU A 110 1.49 -12.96 2.95
CA LEU A 110 2.81 -13.40 2.49
C LEU A 110 2.78 -14.85 2.02
N ASP A 111 2.05 -15.73 2.72
CA ASP A 111 1.88 -17.11 2.28
C ASP A 111 1.11 -17.25 0.97
N ARG A 112 0.11 -16.39 0.71
CA ARG A 112 -0.63 -16.38 -0.57
C ARG A 112 0.19 -15.84 -1.74
N LEU A 113 1.11 -14.93 -1.49
CA LEU A 113 1.89 -14.24 -2.53
C LEU A 113 3.22 -14.91 -2.87
N ARG A 114 3.67 -15.88 -2.06
CA ARG A 114 4.85 -16.70 -2.33
C ARG A 114 4.75 -17.50 -3.64
#